data_AF-A0AAU9UKU6-F1
#
_entry.id   AF-A0AAU9UKU6-F1
#
_cell.length_a   1.000
_cell.length_b   1.000
_cell.length_c   1.000
_cell.angle_alpha   90.00
_cell.angle_beta   90.00
_cell.angle_gamma   90.00
#
_symmetry.space_group_name_H-M   'P 1'
#
loop_
_entity.id
_entity.type
_entity.pdbx_description
1 polymer ?
#
loop_
_entity_poly.entity_id
_entity_poly.type
_entity_poly.pdbx_seq_one_letter_code
_entity_poly.pdbx_strand_id
1 'polypeptide(L)'
;MIQINQLVAVLSNWKITVWYALWARGVIGSNVVKNDDGQNITVNGERFRDMIQNFFVPQLAGITLADMWLQQDGTTRHTARATIDLLKETFD
;
A
#
# COMPACT_ATOMS: atom_id res chain seq x y z
N MET A 1 7.29 -10.64 -8.35
CA MET A 1 5.93 -10.28 -7.90
C MET A 1 6.05 -9.50 -6.59
N ILE A 2 5.49 -8.30 -6.58
CA ILE A 2 5.28 -7.45 -5.41
C ILE A 2 3.81 -7.56 -5.02
N GLN A 3 3.53 -7.71 -3.74
CA GLN A 3 2.17 -7.73 -3.23
C GLN A 3 1.98 -6.57 -2.26
N ILE A 4 0.96 -5.73 -2.49
CA ILE A 4 0.52 -4.71 -1.54
C ILE A 4 -0.77 -5.20 -0.90
N ASN A 5 -0.77 -5.28 0.42
CA ASN A 5 -1.92 -5.70 1.19
C ASN A 5 -2.23 -4.71 2.31
N GLN A 6 -3.51 -4.65 2.68
CA GLN A 6 -3.95 -4.09 3.94
C GLN A 6 -4.05 -5.21 4.97
N LEU A 7 -3.45 -5.05 6.14
CA LEU A 7 -3.71 -5.88 7.31
C LEU A 7 -4.32 -5.02 8.41
N VAL A 8 -5.36 -5.54 9.04
CA VAL A 8 -5.89 -4.98 10.28
C VAL A 8 -5.38 -5.87 11.42
N ALA A 9 -4.46 -5.36 12.22
CA ALA A 9 -3.94 -6.07 13.39
C ALA A 9 -4.72 -5.65 14.64
N VAL A 10 -5.14 -6.63 15.43
CA VAL A 10 -5.81 -6.43 16.72
C VAL A 10 -4.86 -6.90 17.81
N LEU A 11 -4.38 -5.98 18.63
CA LEU A 11 -3.53 -6.27 19.79
C LEU A 11 -4.29 -5.83 21.03
N SER A 12 -4.69 -6.82 21.84
CA SER A 12 -5.55 -6.64 23.03
C SER A 12 -6.80 -5.79 22.73
N ASN A 13 -6.81 -4.52 23.14
CA ASN A 13 -7.93 -3.59 22.96
C ASN A 13 -7.69 -2.54 21.86
N TRP A 14 -6.62 -2.66 21.09
CA TRP A 14 -6.23 -1.71 20.06
C TRP A 14 -6.32 -2.35 18.68
N LYS A 15 -7.03 -1.69 17.76
CA LYS A 15 -7.13 -2.08 16.36
C LYS A 15 -6.30 -1.12 15.53
N ILE A 16 -5.25 -1.60 14.85
CA ILE A 16 -4.47 -0.78 13.93
C ILE A 16 -4.62 -1.29 12.50
N THR A 17 -4.61 -0.37 11.56
CA THR A 17 -4.54 -0.71 10.13
C THR A 17 -3.12 -0.47 9.66
N VAL A 18 -2.54 -1.46 9.01
CA VAL A 18 -1.18 -1.42 8.46
C VAL A 18 -1.23 -1.79 6.99
N TRP A 19 -0.65 -0.93 6.14
CA TRP A 19 -0.27 -1.28 4.78
C TRP A 19 1.10 -1.90 4.81
N TYR A 20 1.31 -2.96 4.02
CA TYR A 20 2.61 -3.55 3.87
C TYR A 20 2.79 -4.05 2.44
N ALA A 21 4.01 -3.90 1.95
CA ALA A 21 4.43 -4.41 0.67
C ALA A 21 5.46 -5.51 0.87
N LEU A 22 5.24 -6.64 0.19
CA LEU A 22 6.12 -7.81 0.24
C LEU A 22 6.59 -8.17 -1.17
N TRP A 23 7.73 -8.84 -1.24
CA TRP A 23 8.16 -9.59 -2.42
C TRP A 23 8.91 -10.85 -1.99
N ALA A 24 9.32 -11.66 -2.96
CA ALA A 24 9.97 -12.96 -2.71
C ALA A 24 11.21 -12.89 -1.79
N ARG A 25 11.86 -11.73 -1.67
CA ARG A 25 13.07 -11.54 -0.84
C ARG A 25 12.79 -10.87 0.51
N GLY A 26 11.55 -10.54 0.84
CA GLY A 26 11.18 -9.99 2.15
C GLY A 26 10.16 -8.86 2.11
N VAL A 27 10.25 -7.97 3.11
CA VAL A 27 9.38 -6.80 3.27
C VAL A 27 10.01 -5.61 2.54
N ILE A 28 9.24 -4.94 1.69
CA ILE A 28 9.63 -3.67 1.03
C ILE A 28 9.40 -2.52 2.01
N GLY A 29 8.26 -2.52 2.70
CA GLY A 29 8.03 -1.72 3.90
C GLY A 29 6.58 -1.72 4.35
N SER A 30 6.30 -0.96 5.41
CA SER A 30 4.98 -0.88 6.03
C SER A 30 4.59 0.52 6.51
N ASN A 31 3.33 0.90 6.35
CA ASN A 31 2.76 2.17 6.78
C ASN A 31 1.57 1.96 7.72
N VAL A 32 1.63 2.53 8.92
CA VAL A 32 0.51 2.49 9.88
C VAL A 32 -0.46 3.62 9.54
N VAL A 33 -1.73 3.28 9.33
CA VAL A 33 -2.75 4.26 8.94
C VAL A 33 -3.30 4.97 10.16
N LYS A 34 -2.85 6.21 10.35
CA LYS A 34 -3.31 7.10 11.41
C LYS A 34 -3.56 8.51 10.87
N ASN A 35 -4.38 9.30 11.55
CA ASN A 35 -4.42 10.75 11.35
C ASN A 35 -3.25 11.43 12.11
N ASP A 36 -3.16 12.75 11.98
CA ASP A 36 -2.12 13.57 12.63
C ASP A 36 -2.16 13.48 14.16
N ASP A 37 -3.33 13.19 14.74
CA ASP A 37 -3.54 12.96 16.17
C ASP A 37 -3.20 11.51 16.60
N GLY A 38 -2.71 10.67 15.70
CA GLY A 38 -2.32 9.28 15.98
C GLY A 38 -3.49 8.29 16.12
N GLN A 39 -4.71 8.69 15.77
CA GLN A 39 -5.92 7.87 15.81
C GLN A 39 -6.07 7.04 14.54
N ASN A 40 -6.67 5.85 14.68
CA ASN A 40 -6.95 4.99 13.54
C ASN A 40 -8.05 5.58 12.68
N ILE A 41 -7.86 5.52 11.36
CA ILE A 41 -8.80 6.06 10.39
C ILE A 41 -9.15 5.03 9.32
N THR A 42 -10.32 5.18 8.73
CA THR A 42 -10.76 4.37 7.60
C THR A 42 -9.98 4.74 6.36
N VAL A 43 -9.42 3.75 5.67
CA VAL A 43 -8.75 3.99 4.38
C VAL A 43 -9.81 4.18 3.30
N ASN A 44 -9.77 5.33 2.62
CA ASN A 44 -10.55 5.60 1.42
C ASN A 44 -9.62 5.57 0.19
N GLY A 45 -10.18 5.72 -1.01
CA GLY A 45 -9.39 5.65 -2.24
C GLY A 45 -8.34 6.77 -2.36
N GLU A 46 -8.62 7.96 -1.82
CA GLU A 46 -7.69 9.09 -1.82
C GLU A 46 -6.47 8.82 -0.94
N ARG A 47 -6.68 8.42 0.31
CA ARG A 47 -5.62 8.04 1.24
C ARG A 47 -4.83 6.83 0.75
N PHE A 48 -5.46 5.93 0.00
CA PHE A 48 -4.76 4.82 -0.64
C PHE A 48 -3.79 5.31 -1.72
N ARG A 49 -4.23 6.21 -2.59
CA ARG A 49 -3.36 6.80 -3.63
C ARG A 49 -2.24 7.66 -3.04
N ASP A 50 -2.55 8.44 -2.00
CA ASP A 50 -1.56 9.20 -1.24
C ASP A 50 -0.49 8.28 -0.63
N MET A 51 -0.91 7.18 0.00
CA MET A 51 0.02 6.16 0.51
C MET A 51 0.87 5.54 -0.61
N ILE A 52 0.29 5.26 -1.79
CA ILE A 52 1.06 4.77 -2.94
C ILE A 52 2.15 5.78 -3.30
N GLN A 53 1.78 7.03 -3.59
CA GLN A 53 2.70 8.06 -4.10
C GLN A 53 3.77 8.46 -3.08
N ASN A 54 3.35 8.70 -1.84
CA ASN A 54 4.21 9.35 -0.85
C ASN A 54 4.94 8.36 0.06
N PHE A 55 4.55 7.08 0.06
CA PHE A 55 5.20 6.07 0.88
C PHE A 55 5.70 4.87 0.06
N PHE A 56 4.83 4.21 -0.71
CA PHE A 56 5.20 2.96 -1.37
C PHE A 56 6.16 3.14 -2.55
N VAL A 57 5.88 4.07 -3.48
CA VAL A 57 6.75 4.33 -4.64
C VAL A 57 8.17 4.72 -4.21
N PRO A 58 8.37 5.61 -3.21
CA PRO A 58 9.71 5.89 -2.68
C PRO A 58 10.47 4.66 -2.17
N GLN A 59 9.79 3.64 -1.64
CA GLN A 59 10.44 2.41 -1.18
C GLN A 59 10.89 1.48 -2.31
N LEU A 60 10.42 1.71 -3.53
CA LEU A 60 10.90 1.01 -4.71
C LEU A 60 12.21 1.60 -5.25
N ALA A 61 12.67 2.74 -4.73
CA ALA A 61 13.92 3.34 -5.16
C ALA A 61 15.10 2.37 -4.99
N GLY A 62 15.81 2.09 -6.07
CA GLY A 62 16.92 1.13 -6.10
C GLY A 62 16.50 -0.34 -6.25
N ILE A 63 15.20 -0.65 -6.36
CA ILE A 63 14.69 -1.97 -6.73
C ILE A 63 14.47 -1.99 -8.25
N THR A 64 15.06 -2.96 -8.94
CA THR A 64 14.76 -3.18 -10.35
C THR A 64 13.36 -3.77 -10.50
N LEU A 65 12.44 -2.97 -11.06
CA LEU A 65 11.05 -3.37 -11.30
C LEU A 65 10.84 -4.19 -12.58
N ALA A 66 11.88 -4.39 -13.38
CA ALA A 66 11.81 -5.25 -14.56
C ALA A 66 11.31 -6.66 -14.18
N ASP A 67 10.33 -7.16 -14.93
CA ASP A 67 9.67 -8.44 -14.69
C ASP A 67 8.95 -8.57 -13.33
N MET A 68 8.67 -7.45 -12.66
CA MET A 68 7.88 -7.43 -11.43
C MET A 68 6.40 -7.16 -11.70
N TRP A 69 5.56 -8.04 -11.16
CA TRP A 69 4.11 -7.91 -11.21
C TRP A 69 3.59 -7.39 -9.89
N LEU A 70 2.69 -6.40 -9.91
CA LEU A 70 1.99 -5.93 -8.73
C LEU A 70 0.71 -6.72 -8.49
N GLN A 71 0.55 -7.29 -7.30
CA GLN A 71 -0.65 -7.98 -6.85
C GLN A 71 -1.34 -7.19 -5.73
N GLN A 72 -2.66 -7.00 -5.85
CA GLN A 72 -3.54 -6.36 -4.88
C GLN A 72 -4.81 -7.18 -4.70
N ASP A 73 -5.56 -6.92 -3.62
CA ASP A 73 -6.92 -7.45 -3.50
C ASP A 73 -7.90 -6.75 -4.44
N GLY A 74 -9.04 -7.38 -4.73
CA GLY A 74 -10.04 -6.87 -5.66
C GLY A 74 -10.94 -5.77 -5.09
N THR A 75 -10.58 -5.09 -4.00
CA THR A 75 -11.45 -4.07 -3.41
C THR A 75 -11.60 -2.85 -4.33
N THR A 76 -12.78 -2.24 -4.32
CA THR A 76 -13.13 -1.10 -5.21
C THR A 76 -12.13 0.07 -5.13
N ARG A 77 -11.48 0.27 -3.97
CA ARG A 77 -10.49 1.35 -3.79
C ARG A 77 -9.20 1.07 -4.56
N HIS A 78 -8.80 -0.19 -4.65
CA HIS A 78 -7.58 -0.63 -5.34
C HIS A 78 -7.80 -0.74 -6.84
N THR A 79 -9.01 -1.15 -7.26
CA THR A 79 -9.36 -1.31 -8.68
C THR A 79 -9.99 -0.05 -9.31
N ALA A 80 -10.16 1.03 -8.54
CA ALA A 80 -10.65 2.30 -9.07
C ALA A 80 -9.74 2.81 -10.18
N ARG A 81 -10.33 3.37 -11.25
CA ARG A 81 -9.58 3.85 -12.42
C ARG A 81 -8.43 4.80 -12.05
N ALA A 82 -8.69 5.79 -11.19
CA ALA A 82 -7.66 6.72 -10.73
C ALA A 82 -6.50 6.03 -9.98
N THR A 83 -6.76 4.91 -9.32
CA THR A 83 -5.73 4.12 -8.64
C THR A 83 -4.94 3.29 -9.65
N ILE A 84 -5.60 2.68 -10.64
CA ILE A 84 -4.95 1.92 -11.71
C ILE A 84 -4.07 2.82 -12.57
N ASP A 85 -4.56 4.00 -12.97
CA ASP A 85 -3.82 4.97 -13.77
C ASP A 85 -2.53 5.40 -13.04
N LEU A 86 -2.61 5.66 -11.73
CA LEU A 86 -1.45 5.94 -10.88
C LEU A 86 -0.42 4.80 -10.84
N LEU A 87 -0.90 3.56 -10.72
CA LEU A 87 -0.01 2.39 -10.67
C LEU A 87 0.70 2.17 -12.02
N LYS A 88 0.02 2.42 -13.14
CA LYS A 88 0.63 2.34 -14.47
C LYS A 88 1.77 3.32 -14.64
N GLU A 89 1.64 4.56 -14.16
CA GLU A 89 2.75 5.53 -14.19
C GLU A 89 4.01 5.06 -13.47
N THR A 90 3.89 4.09 -12.55
CA THR A 90 5.01 3.55 -11.77
C THR A 90 5.56 2.23 -12.34
N PHE A 91 4.70 1.39 -12.93
CA PHE A 91 5.02 0.00 -13.29
C PHE A 91 4.98 -0.32 -14.79
N ASP A 92 4.45 0.57 -15.65
CA ASP A 92 4.50 0.46 -17.12
C ASP A 92 5.76 1.13 -17.69
#